data_AF-A0AA35S390-F1
#
_entry.id   AF-A0AA35S390-F1
#
_cell.length_a   1.000
_cell.length_b   1.000
_cell.length_c   1.000
_cell.angle_alpha   90.00
_cell.angle_beta   90.00
_cell.angle_gamma   90.00
#
_symmetry.space_group_name_H-M   'P 1'
#
loop_
_entity.id
_entity.type
_entity.pdbx_description
1 polymer ?
#
loop_
_entity_poly.entity_id
_entity_poly.type
_entity_poly.pdbx_seq_one_letter_code
_entity_poly.pdbx_strand_id
1 'polypeptide(L)'
;MFLTVCTATQTLVLSGPPDDQLDDENDPFTSTNTEGGSEFQPVEVSRSVLTRLHRSEVMVKEWGAPIGNQYYRSVLPVFPISLCGSCNKMFLADDYELQELCKGHCPFCILGPPLTLYSC
;
A
#
# COMPACT_ATOMS: atom_id res chain seq x y z
N MET A 1 -2.19 -15.82 -16.65
CA MET A 1 -2.87 -15.19 -15.49
C MET A 1 -1.85 -15.17 -14.36
N PHE A 2 -0.89 -14.25 -14.41
CA PHE A 2 0.13 -14.09 -13.38
C PHE A 2 -0.50 -13.21 -12.29
N LEU A 3 -0.85 -13.80 -11.15
CA LEU A 3 -1.25 -13.05 -9.97
C LEU A 3 0.01 -12.40 -9.39
N THR A 4 0.41 -11.28 -9.98
CA THR A 4 1.57 -10.51 -9.54
C THR A 4 1.15 -9.70 -8.33
N VAL A 5 1.88 -9.84 -7.21
CA VAL A 5 1.75 -8.90 -6.08
C VAL A 5 1.92 -7.50 -6.63
N CYS A 6 1.03 -6.57 -6.27
CA CYS A 6 1.00 -5.25 -6.91
C CYS A 6 2.35 -4.52 -6.71
N THR A 7 3.12 -4.37 -7.79
CA THR A 7 4.40 -3.65 -7.78
C THR A 7 4.22 -2.14 -7.98
N ALA A 8 3.01 -1.69 -8.32
CA ALA A 8 2.66 -0.28 -8.47
C ALA A 8 2.36 0.41 -7.12
N THR A 9 3.04 -0.01 -6.05
CA THR A 9 2.94 0.59 -4.73
C THR A 9 4.28 1.17 -4.31
N GLN A 10 4.24 2.37 -3.76
CA GLN A 10 5.39 3.07 -3.21
C GLN A 10 5.30 3.03 -1.68
N THR A 11 6.43 2.77 -1.01
CA THR A 11 6.46 2.74 0.47
C THR A 11 6.67 4.14 1.02
N LEU A 12 5.90 4.49 2.05
CA LEU A 12 5.96 5.78 2.72
C LEU A 12 6.48 5.61 4.15
N VAL A 13 7.39 6.49 4.56
CA VAL A 13 7.94 6.55 5.92
C VAL A 13 7.58 7.88 6.56
N LEU A 14 7.12 7.82 7.81
CA LEU A 14 6.78 8.99 8.62
C LEU A 14 8.05 9.58 9.28
N SER A 15 8.95 10.14 8.48
CA SER A 15 10.15 10.84 8.94
C SER A 15 10.38 12.18 8.22
N GLY A 16 9.42 12.61 7.38
CA GLY A 16 9.59 13.78 6.53
C GLY A 16 9.74 15.11 7.28
N PRO A 17 10.39 16.10 6.65
CA PRO A 17 10.57 17.44 7.22
C PRO A 17 9.23 18.16 7.46
N PRO A 18 9.22 19.20 8.33
CA PRO A 18 8.03 20.02 8.57
C PRO A 18 7.54 20.73 7.30
N ASP A 19 6.22 20.95 7.22
CA ASP A 19 5.46 21.30 6.01
C ASP A 19 5.77 22.68 5.39
N ASP A 20 6.61 23.48 6.03
CA ASP A 20 6.86 24.88 5.65
C ASP A 20 7.71 25.03 4.36
N GLN A 21 8.11 23.92 3.72
CA GLN A 21 8.97 23.90 2.52
C GLN A 21 8.39 23.08 1.34
N LEU A 22 7.09 22.76 1.35
CA LEU A 22 6.45 22.00 0.26
C LEU A 22 5.85 22.96 -0.78
N ASP A 23 6.65 23.38 -1.75
CA ASP A 23 6.21 23.98 -3.01
C ASP A 23 5.99 22.88 -4.08
N ASP A 24 5.13 23.14 -5.07
CA ASP A 24 4.82 22.19 -6.18
C ASP A 24 6.09 21.74 -6.95
N GLU A 25 7.17 22.52 -6.87
CA GLU A 25 8.46 22.23 -7.50
C GLU A 25 9.34 21.27 -6.68
N ASN A 26 9.02 21.05 -5.40
CA ASN A 26 9.77 20.23 -4.45
C ASN A 26 8.87 19.14 -3.84
N ASP A 27 8.00 18.56 -4.67
CA ASP A 27 7.15 17.44 -4.27
C ASP A 27 8.03 16.18 -4.00
N PRO A 28 8.04 15.62 -2.77
CA PRO A 28 8.78 14.41 -2.42
C PRO A 28 8.41 13.18 -3.28
N PHE A 29 7.27 13.22 -3.96
CA PHE A 29 6.84 12.15 -4.86
C PHE A 29 7.41 12.26 -6.28
N THR A 30 7.90 13.44 -6.70
CA THR A 30 8.44 13.65 -8.05
C THR A 30 9.93 13.30 -8.12
N SER A 31 10.70 13.56 -7.04
CA SER A 31 12.14 13.29 -6.96
C SER A 31 12.50 11.81 -6.83
N THR A 32 11.60 11.00 -6.28
CA THR A 32 11.82 9.56 -6.06
C THR A 32 11.58 8.70 -7.30
N ASN A 33 10.92 9.25 -8.32
CA ASN A 33 10.66 8.57 -9.58
C ASN A 33 11.78 8.72 -10.63
N THR A 34 12.79 9.55 -10.38
CA THR A 34 13.81 9.91 -11.39
C THR A 34 15.07 9.05 -11.40
N GLU A 35 15.27 8.12 -10.46
CA GLU A 35 16.53 7.40 -10.36
C GLU A 35 16.35 5.89 -10.59
N GLY A 36 16.80 5.43 -11.76
CA GLY A 36 17.03 4.02 -12.10
C GLY A 36 18.19 3.41 -11.30
N GLY A 37 18.22 3.63 -9.99
CA GLY A 37 19.14 3.00 -9.05
C GLY A 37 18.54 1.68 -8.56
N SER A 38 19.35 0.63 -8.48
CA SER A 38 18.94 -0.68 -7.97
C SER A 38 18.65 -0.71 -6.46
N GLU A 39 18.61 0.45 -5.79
CA GLU A 39 18.46 0.58 -4.35
C GLU A 39 17.08 1.14 -4.01
N PHE A 40 16.35 0.41 -3.16
CA PHE A 40 14.99 0.78 -2.75
C PHE A 40 15.04 2.01 -1.83
N GLN A 41 14.49 3.13 -2.28
CA GLN A 41 14.33 4.36 -1.51
C GLN A 41 12.85 4.58 -1.18
N PRO A 42 12.43 4.44 0.10
CA PRO A 42 11.07 4.78 0.51
C PRO A 42 10.90 6.30 0.51
N VAL A 43 9.69 6.77 0.20
CA VAL A 43 9.40 8.21 0.22
C VAL A 43 9.11 8.64 1.65
N GLU A 44 9.90 9.58 2.15
CA GLU A 44 9.71 10.17 3.46
C GLU A 44 8.67 11.29 3.39
N VAL A 45 7.60 11.17 4.16
CA VAL A 45 6.48 12.11 4.17
C VAL A 45 6.16 12.57 5.58
N SER A 46 5.73 13.83 5.72
CA SER A 46 5.19 14.35 6.97
C SER A 46 3.79 13.79 7.22
N ARG A 47 3.32 13.87 8.48
CA ARG A 47 1.94 13.48 8.84
C ARG A 47 0.90 14.31 8.08
N SER A 48 1.19 15.58 7.82
CA SER A 48 0.27 16.49 7.13
C SER A 48 0.17 16.15 5.65
N VAL A 49 1.28 15.81 5.00
CA VAL A 49 1.30 15.28 3.62
C VAL A 49 0.47 14.02 3.51
N LEU A 50 0.69 13.04 4.41
CA LEU A 50 -0.07 11.80 4.43
C LEU A 50 -1.59 12.06 4.61
N THR A 51 -1.95 13.08 5.39
CA THR A 51 -3.37 13.46 5.62
C THR A 51 -4.00 14.14 4.42
N ARG A 52 -3.20 14.79 3.56
CA ARG A 52 -3.66 15.42 2.30
C ARG A 52 -3.85 14.40 1.17
N LEU A 53 -3.19 13.24 1.24
CA LEU A 53 -3.36 12.18 0.25
C LEU A 53 -4.78 11.60 0.28
N HIS A 54 -5.28 11.22 -0.89
CA HIS A 54 -6.62 10.64 -0.99
C HIS A 54 -6.64 9.24 -0.36
N ARG A 55 -7.68 8.95 0.43
CA ARG A 55 -7.80 7.68 1.17
C ARG A 55 -7.79 6.44 0.28
N SER A 56 -8.27 6.55 -0.97
CA SER A 56 -8.25 5.42 -1.92
C SER A 56 -6.85 5.13 -2.47
N GLU A 57 -5.91 6.08 -2.36
CA GLU A 57 -4.55 5.94 -2.86
C GLU A 57 -3.59 5.48 -1.77
N VAL A 58 -4.00 5.53 -0.50
CA VAL A 58 -3.17 5.19 0.65
C VAL A 58 -3.59 3.84 1.22
N MET A 59 -2.62 2.95 1.38
CA MET A 59 -2.79 1.63 1.96
C MET A 59 -1.96 1.52 3.25
N VAL A 60 -2.55 0.99 4.30
CA VAL A 60 -1.89 0.83 5.60
C VAL A 60 -1.76 -0.65 5.91
N LYS A 61 -0.54 -1.12 6.17
CA LYS A 61 -0.29 -2.46 6.72
C LYS A 61 -0.08 -2.34 8.21
N GLU A 62 -1.04 -2.87 8.95
CA GLU A 62 -0.99 -2.94 10.40
C GLU A 62 -0.37 -4.28 10.81
N TRP A 63 0.83 -4.23 11.40
CA TRP A 63 1.56 -5.43 11.85
C TRP A 63 1.44 -5.69 13.35
N GLY A 64 0.80 -4.78 14.09
CA GLY A 64 0.77 -4.79 15.55
C GLY A 64 2.09 -4.33 16.18
N ALA A 65 2.09 -4.15 17.50
CA ALA A 65 3.31 -3.83 18.25
C ALA A 65 4.24 -5.06 18.31
N PRO A 66 5.57 -4.89 18.22
CA PRO A 66 6.33 -3.63 18.23
C PRO A 66 6.69 -3.06 16.85
N ILE A 67 6.27 -3.69 15.75
CA ILE A 67 6.77 -3.40 14.39
C ILE A 67 6.21 -2.07 13.83
N GLY A 68 5.04 -1.66 14.31
CA GLY A 68 4.38 -0.42 13.86
C GLY A 68 3.70 -0.56 12.50
N ASN A 69 2.98 0.48 12.10
CA ASN A 69 2.22 0.51 10.86
C ASN A 69 3.12 0.95 9.69
N GLN A 70 3.01 0.25 8.56
CA GLN A 70 3.67 0.62 7.31
C GLN A 70 2.67 1.27 6.37
N TYR A 71 3.07 2.37 5.74
CA TYR A 71 2.22 3.15 4.86
C TYR A 71 2.69 2.97 3.41
N TYR A 72 1.74 2.90 2.50
CA TYR A 72 2.00 2.74 1.08
C TYR A 72 1.08 3.64 0.28
N ARG A 73 1.54 4.07 -0.89
CA ARG A 73 0.75 4.83 -1.86
C ARG A 73 0.65 4.06 -3.18
N SER A 74 -0.51 4.10 -3.81
CA SER A 74 -0.66 3.65 -5.20
C SER A 74 0.00 4.64 -6.15
N VAL A 75 0.93 4.15 -6.98
CA VAL A 75 1.55 4.95 -8.05
C VAL A 75 0.60 5.08 -9.24
N LEU A 76 -0.37 4.16 -9.38
CA LEU A 76 -1.34 4.13 -10.47
C LEU A 76 -2.76 4.20 -9.90
N PRO A 77 -3.31 5.40 -9.66
CA PRO A 77 -4.65 5.56 -9.05
C PRO A 77 -5.79 5.05 -9.94
N VAL A 78 -5.55 4.83 -11.23
CA VAL A 78 -6.52 4.23 -12.17
C VAL A 78 -6.81 2.77 -11.84
N PHE A 79 -5.87 2.08 -11.18
CA PHE A 79 -6.02 0.67 -10.82
C PHE A 79 -6.15 0.54 -9.29
N PRO A 80 -7.35 0.26 -8.77
CA PRO A 80 -7.55 0.12 -7.33
C PRO A 80 -6.75 -1.08 -6.80
N ILE A 81 -6.21 -0.93 -5.59
CA ILE A 81 -5.40 -1.93 -4.91
C ILE A 81 -6.13 -2.35 -3.63
N SER A 82 -6.19 -3.65 -3.38
CA SER A 82 -6.79 -4.25 -2.19
C SER A 82 -5.74 -4.96 -1.35
N LEU A 83 -5.84 -4.81 -0.02
CA LEU A 83 -5.00 -5.49 0.96
C LEU A 83 -5.70 -6.76 1.46
N CYS A 84 -5.02 -7.90 1.43
CA CYS A 84 -5.53 -9.09 2.09
C CYS A 84 -5.36 -8.97 3.61
N GLY A 85 -6.46 -9.08 4.36
CA GLY A 85 -6.45 -9.01 5.83
C GLY A 85 -5.80 -10.19 6.56
N SER A 86 -5.42 -11.27 5.86
CA SER A 86 -4.72 -12.42 6.46
C SER A 86 -3.22 -12.37 6.26
N CYS A 87 -2.76 -12.02 5.06
CA CYS A 87 -1.33 -12.05 4.71
C CYS A 87 -0.71 -10.66 4.48
N ASN A 88 -1.49 -9.58 4.62
CA ASN A 88 -1.09 -8.19 4.38
C ASN A 88 -0.40 -7.97 3.02
N LYS A 89 -0.70 -8.81 2.02
CA LYS A 89 -0.25 -8.64 0.63
C LYS A 89 -1.22 -7.74 -0.13
N MET A 90 -0.68 -7.01 -1.10
CA MET A 90 -1.41 -6.07 -1.95
C MET A 90 -1.64 -6.70 -3.33
N PHE A 91 -2.86 -6.54 -3.83
CA PHE A 91 -3.32 -7.08 -5.09
C PHE A 91 -4.11 -6.00 -5.83
N LEU A 92 -4.24 -6.11 -7.14
CA LEU A 92 -5.26 -5.33 -7.85
C LEU A 92 -6.64 -5.77 -7.33
N ALA A 93 -7.55 -4.81 -7.14
CA ALA A 93 -8.85 -5.10 -6.53
C ALA A 93 -9.63 -6.12 -7.35
N ASP A 94 -9.69 -5.96 -8.67
CA ASP A 94 -10.39 -6.89 -9.57
C ASP A 94 -9.86 -8.33 -9.46
N ASP A 95 -8.53 -8.50 -9.43
CA ASP A 95 -7.91 -9.83 -9.30
C ASP A 95 -8.18 -10.43 -7.92
N TYR A 96 -8.13 -9.61 -6.87
CA TYR A 96 -8.41 -10.05 -5.50
C TYR A 96 -9.86 -10.49 -5.34
N GLU A 97 -10.81 -9.66 -5.77
CA GLU A 97 -12.24 -9.94 -5.74
C GLU A 97 -12.59 -11.20 -6.54
N LEU A 98 -12.00 -11.37 -7.72
CA LEU A 98 -12.20 -12.57 -8.51
C LEU A 98 -11.69 -13.83 -7.79
N GLN A 99 -10.53 -13.78 -7.14
CA GLN A 99 -10.02 -14.92 -6.37
C GLN A 99 -10.86 -15.22 -5.13
N GLU A 100 -11.30 -14.19 -4.40
CA GLU A 100 -12.22 -14.33 -3.27
C GLU A 100 -13.56 -14.93 -3.73
N LEU A 101 -14.12 -14.49 -4.86
CA LEU A 101 -15.36 -15.05 -5.41
C LEU A 101 -15.19 -16.50 -5.91
N CYS A 102 -14.09 -16.82 -6.57
CA CYS A 102 -13.88 -18.16 -7.15
C CYS A 102 -13.40 -19.20 -6.13
N LYS A 103 -12.59 -18.81 -5.13
CA LYS A 103 -11.91 -19.73 -4.20
C LYS A 103 -12.21 -19.43 -2.73
N GLY A 104 -12.74 -18.26 -2.40
CA GLY A 104 -13.00 -17.83 -1.02
C GLY A 104 -11.75 -17.35 -0.26
N HIS A 105 -10.64 -17.11 -0.96
CA HIS A 105 -9.40 -16.67 -0.33
C HIS A 105 -8.40 -16.04 -1.32
N CYS A 106 -7.47 -15.26 -0.77
CA CYS A 106 -6.33 -14.71 -1.50
C CYS A 106 -5.45 -15.83 -2.10
N PRO A 107 -4.76 -15.57 -3.24
CA PRO A 107 -4.00 -16.62 -3.94
C PRO A 107 -2.78 -17.13 -3.17
N PHE A 108 -2.31 -16.38 -2.17
CA PHE A 108 -1.21 -16.77 -1.28
C PHE A 108 -1.71 -17.39 0.03
N CYS A 109 -2.99 -17.25 0.34
CA CYS A 109 -3.61 -17.75 1.56
C CYS A 109 -4.14 -19.14 1.24
N ILE A 110 -3.47 -20.19 1.74
CA ILE A 110 -3.85 -21.59 1.44
C ILE A 110 -4.94 -22.08 2.41
N LEU A 111 -4.95 -21.53 3.62
CA LEU A 111 -6.10 -21.52 4.49
C LEU A 111 -6.77 -20.16 4.28
N GLY A 112 -8.06 -20.14 4.00
CA GLY A 112 -8.84 -18.89 3.99
C GLY A 112 -8.68 -18.11 5.29
N PRO A 113 -9.19 -16.86 5.36
CA PRO A 113 -9.09 -16.09 6.59
C PRO A 113 -9.53 -16.95 7.78
N PRO A 114 -8.78 -16.93 8.92
CA PRO A 114 -9.15 -17.73 10.08
C PRO A 114 -10.63 -17.42 10.39
N LEU A 115 -11.42 -18.48 10.60
CA LEU A 115 -12.89 -18.46 10.73
C LEU A 115 -13.40 -17.66 11.96
N THR A 116 -12.64 -16.71 12.49
CA THR A 116 -12.98 -15.87 13.64
C THR A 116 -13.59 -14.52 13.26
N LEU A 117 -13.79 -14.21 11.98
CA LEU A 117 -14.42 -12.96 11.53
C LEU A 117 -15.83 -13.13 10.93
N TYR A 118 -16.35 -14.36 10.88
CA TYR A 118 -17.76 -14.64 10.61
C TYR A 118 -18.47 -15.15 11.88
N SER A 119 -18.38 -14.39 12.96
CA SER A 119 -19.38 -14.45 14.03
C SER A 119 -20.31 -13.26 13.83
N CYS A 120 -21.49 -13.56 13.27
CA CYS A 120 -22.64 -12.66 13.26
C CYS A 120 -23.00 -12.19 14.68
#